data_AF-A0A2V8P3U2-F1
#
_entry.id   AF-A0A2V8P3U2-F1
#
_cell.length_a   1.000
_cell.length_b   1.000
_cell.length_c   1.000
_cell.angle_alpha   90.00
_cell.angle_beta   90.00
_cell.angle_gamma   90.00
#
_symmetry.space_group_name_H-M   'P 1'
#
loop_
_entity.id
_entity.type
_entity.pdbx_description
1 polymer ?
#
loop_
_entity_poly.entity_id
_entity_poly.type
_entity_poly.pdbx_seq_one_letter_code
_entity_poly.pdbx_strand_id
1 'polypeptide(L)'
;MRDHLGFTLIETLIATLVLVSGLVAVAAIFLYSVDTGLRNQRRTAATALLYEKMEQFRSAPVNDSIWIPGGSLNAASPAAGYFDYVTIDATGTLSHSTTDTNAPFMRVWQVPHAVPPSVTVAVYTFKAGSIPRSLEWIRATTVAASSF
;
A
#
# COMPACT_ATOMS: atom_id res chain seq x y z
N MET A 1 20.46 -23.83 60.77
CA MET A 1 19.67 -22.58 60.81
C MET A 1 19.75 -22.00 59.41
N ARG A 2 18.62 -21.68 58.78
CA ARG A 2 18.56 -21.21 57.38
C ARG A 2 18.73 -19.70 57.39
N ASP A 3 19.80 -19.21 56.76
CA ASP A 3 20.02 -17.78 56.62
C ASP A 3 19.01 -17.22 55.62
N HIS A 4 17.97 -16.57 56.13
CA HIS A 4 17.03 -15.78 55.34
C HIS A 4 17.66 -14.41 55.05
N LEU A 5 18.61 -14.38 54.12
CA LEU A 5 19.24 -13.14 53.66
C LEU A 5 18.24 -12.38 52.79
N GLY A 6 17.75 -11.25 53.28
CA GLY A 6 16.92 -10.33 52.51
C GLY A 6 17.67 -9.75 51.31
N PHE A 7 16.95 -9.42 50.25
CA PHE A 7 17.52 -8.87 49.02
C PHE A 7 18.23 -7.54 49.30
N THR A 8 19.45 -7.37 48.82
CA THR A 8 20.20 -6.12 49.06
C THR A 8 19.69 -5.01 48.14
N LEU A 9 19.74 -3.75 48.61
CA LEU A 9 19.27 -2.59 47.83
C LEU A 9 19.99 -2.50 46.47
N ILE A 10 21.29 -2.77 46.45
CA ILE A 10 22.09 -2.77 45.21
C ILE A 10 21.64 -3.87 44.24
N GLU A 11 21.25 -5.04 44.74
CA GLU A 11 20.78 -6.15 43.92
C GLU A 11 19.42 -5.84 43.30
N THR A 12 18.51 -5.19 44.04
CA THR A 12 17.24 -4.70 43.47
C THR A 12 17.47 -3.62 42.41
N LEU A 13 18.47 -2.75 42.60
CA LEU A 13 18.82 -1.72 41.63
C LEU A 13 19.36 -2.33 40.33
N ILE A 14 20.24 -3.33 40.43
CA ILE A 14 20.76 -4.05 39.27
C ILE A 14 19.62 -4.83 38.58
N ALA A 15 18.76 -5.51 39.34
CA ALA A 15 17.65 -6.28 38.79
C ALA A 15 16.65 -5.39 38.03
N THR A 16 16.30 -4.22 38.58
CA THR A 16 15.41 -3.25 37.91
C THR A 16 16.05 -2.66 36.65
N LEU A 17 17.36 -2.41 36.63
CA LEU A 17 18.07 -1.96 35.44
C LEU A 17 18.04 -3.02 34.32
N VAL A 18 18.28 -4.29 34.66
CA VAL A 18 18.19 -5.40 33.71
C VAL A 18 16.75 -5.55 33.21
N LEU A 19 15.76 -5.43 34.09
CA LEU A 19 14.35 -5.52 33.74
C LEU A 19 13.90 -4.40 32.79
N VAL A 20 14.27 -3.14 33.07
CA VAL A 20 13.95 -2.00 32.21
C VAL A 20 14.63 -2.13 30.85
N SER A 21 15.91 -2.52 30.81
CA SER A 21 16.60 -2.71 29.53
C SER A 21 15.98 -3.83 28.69
N GLY A 22 15.56 -4.93 29.32
CA GLY A 22 14.78 -5.99 28.66
C GLY A 22 13.45 -5.50 28.10
N LEU A 23 12.68 -4.73 28.86
CA LEU A 23 11.39 -4.18 28.42
C LEU A 23 11.54 -3.23 27.23
N VAL A 24 12.58 -2.39 27.22
CA VAL A 24 12.86 -1.49 26.10
C VAL A 24 13.19 -2.28 24.83
N ALA A 25 13.99 -3.34 24.94
CA ALA A 25 14.30 -4.20 23.80
C ALA A 25 13.04 -4.88 23.21
N VAL A 26 12.15 -5.41 24.07
CA VAL A 26 10.89 -6.01 23.63
C VAL A 26 9.97 -4.98 22.97
N ALA A 27 9.86 -3.78 23.52
CA ALA A 27 9.07 -2.70 22.94
C ALA A 27 9.56 -2.31 21.54
N ALA A 28 10.89 -2.24 21.34
CA ALA A 28 11.47 -1.96 20.03
C ALA A 28 11.12 -3.03 18.98
N ILE A 29 11.17 -4.31 19.35
CA ILE A 29 10.80 -5.42 18.46
C ILE A 29 9.30 -5.39 18.12
N PHE A 30 8.45 -5.07 19.10
CA PHE A 30 7.01 -4.96 18.88
C PHE A 30 6.68 -3.84 17.89
N LEU A 31 7.25 -2.65 18.09
CA LEU A 31 7.08 -1.50 17.18
C LEU A 31 7.54 -1.83 15.75
N TYR A 32 8.70 -2.49 15.64
CA TYR A 32 9.21 -2.96 14.34
C TYR A 32 8.26 -3.96 13.66
N SER A 33 7.70 -4.88 14.43
CA SER A 33 6.76 -5.90 13.93
C SER A 33 5.46 -5.26 13.44
N VAL A 34 4.92 -4.26 14.16
CA VAL A 34 3.72 -3.52 13.76
C VAL A 34 3.95 -2.74 12.46
N ASP A 35 5.07 -2.00 12.35
CA ASP A 35 5.39 -1.24 11.13
C ASP A 35 5.55 -2.18 9.91
N THR A 36 6.24 -3.30 10.10
CA THR A 36 6.43 -4.31 9.05
C THR A 36 5.10 -4.92 8.62
N GLY A 37 4.22 -5.22 9.58
CA GLY A 37 2.88 -5.74 9.33
C GLY A 37 2.04 -4.77 8.50
N LEU A 38 1.99 -3.49 8.88
CA LEU A 38 1.24 -2.46 8.16
C LEU A 38 1.77 -2.24 6.73
N ARG A 39 3.09 -2.26 6.54
CA ARG A 39 3.69 -2.16 5.19
C ARG A 39 3.35 -3.35 4.33
N ASN A 40 3.43 -4.56 4.88
CA ASN A 40 3.08 -5.77 4.14
C ASN A 40 1.60 -5.79 3.77
N GLN A 41 0.71 -5.41 4.69
CA GLN A 41 -0.72 -5.28 4.41
C GLN A 41 -0.99 -4.30 3.26
N ARG A 42 -0.36 -3.11 3.29
CA ARG A 42 -0.48 -2.13 2.21
C ARG A 42 0.04 -2.65 0.87
N ARG A 43 1.13 -3.41 0.88
CA ARG A 43 1.71 -4.02 -0.33
C ARG A 43 0.77 -5.07 -0.92
N THR A 44 0.19 -5.92 -0.10
CA THR A 44 -0.80 -6.91 -0.54
C THR A 44 -2.03 -6.23 -1.12
N ALA A 45 -2.55 -5.19 -0.46
CA ALA A 45 -3.68 -4.41 -0.96
C ALA A 45 -3.36 -3.72 -2.31
N ALA A 46 -2.20 -3.05 -2.42
CA ALA A 46 -1.79 -2.42 -3.67
C ALA A 46 -1.66 -3.42 -4.83
N THR A 47 -1.19 -4.64 -4.54
CA THR A 47 -1.08 -5.71 -5.54
C THR A 47 -2.46 -6.20 -5.96
N ALA A 48 -3.38 -6.41 -5.03
CA ALA A 48 -4.76 -6.79 -5.34
C ALA A 48 -5.47 -5.72 -6.19
N LEU A 49 -5.34 -4.45 -5.82
CA LEU A 49 -5.90 -3.30 -6.53
C LEU A 49 -5.35 -3.15 -7.96
N LEU A 50 -4.07 -3.46 -8.15
CA LEU A 50 -3.44 -3.50 -9.46
C LEU A 50 -4.09 -4.60 -10.31
N TYR A 51 -4.14 -5.83 -9.79
CA TYR A 51 -4.69 -6.96 -10.54
C TYR A 51 -6.17 -6.79 -10.86
N GLU A 52 -6.96 -6.22 -9.96
CA GLU A 52 -8.36 -5.89 -10.20
C GLU A 52 -8.51 -4.94 -11.40
N LYS A 53 -7.71 -3.87 -11.46
CA LYS A 53 -7.77 -2.92 -12.58
C LYS A 53 -7.30 -3.57 -13.88
N MET A 54 -6.25 -4.39 -13.81
CA MET A 54 -5.74 -5.14 -14.95
C MET A 54 -6.79 -6.13 -15.47
N GLU A 55 -7.55 -6.76 -14.57
CA GLU A 55 -8.66 -7.66 -14.91
C GLU A 55 -9.82 -6.90 -15.56
N GLN A 56 -10.11 -5.68 -15.09
CA GLN A 56 -11.10 -4.82 -15.73
C GLN A 56 -10.73 -4.54 -17.19
N PHE A 57 -9.47 -4.22 -17.47
CA PHE A 57 -9.00 -4.05 -18.85
C PHE A 57 -9.03 -5.37 -19.63
N ARG A 58 -8.62 -6.49 -19.01
CA ARG A 58 -8.59 -7.80 -19.66
C ARG A 58 -9.98 -8.30 -20.05
N SER A 59 -10.99 -8.02 -19.23
CA SER A 59 -12.38 -8.42 -19.47
C SER A 59 -13.13 -7.47 -20.40
N ALA A 60 -12.65 -6.23 -20.55
CA ALA A 60 -13.25 -5.24 -21.43
C ALA A 60 -12.90 -5.51 -22.91
N PRO A 61 -13.90 -5.55 -23.81
CA PRO A 61 -13.68 -5.59 -25.25
C PRO A 61 -12.79 -4.44 -25.74
N VAL A 62 -11.98 -4.65 -26.77
CA VAL A 62 -11.04 -3.64 -27.31
C VAL A 62 -11.72 -2.36 -27.83
N ASN A 63 -13.02 -2.41 -28.12
CA ASN A 63 -13.84 -1.27 -28.56
C ASN A 63 -14.53 -0.53 -27.40
N ASP A 64 -14.34 -0.97 -26.16
CA ASP A 64 -14.87 -0.27 -24.99
C ASP A 64 -14.11 1.05 -24.74
N SER A 65 -14.82 2.02 -24.19
CA SER A 65 -14.34 3.34 -23.77
C SER A 65 -13.12 3.29 -22.85
N ILE A 66 -12.93 2.19 -22.10
CA ILE A 66 -11.77 2.00 -21.22
C ILE A 66 -10.46 1.93 -22.01
N TRP A 67 -10.49 1.53 -23.28
CA TRP A 67 -9.33 1.41 -24.18
C TRP A 67 -9.02 2.69 -24.96
N ILE A 68 -9.71 3.81 -24.69
CA ILE A 68 -9.39 5.08 -25.32
C ILE A 68 -7.95 5.46 -24.97
N PRO A 69 -7.08 5.71 -25.98
CA PRO A 69 -5.70 6.09 -25.73
C PRO A 69 -5.60 7.39 -24.93
N GLY A 70 -4.72 7.39 -23.94
CA GLY A 70 -4.50 8.52 -23.05
C GLY A 70 -3.89 8.12 -21.71
N GLY A 71 -4.02 9.00 -20.73
CA GLY A 71 -3.54 8.76 -19.38
C GLY A 71 -2.11 9.21 -19.13
N SER A 72 -1.69 9.06 -17.89
CA SER A 72 -0.38 9.45 -17.40
C SER A 72 -0.04 8.60 -16.19
N LEU A 73 1.21 8.16 -16.11
CA LEU A 73 1.73 7.44 -14.96
C LEU A 73 2.22 8.38 -13.86
N ASN A 74 2.18 9.70 -14.09
CA ASN A 74 2.61 10.68 -13.11
C ASN A 74 1.51 10.94 -12.08
N ALA A 75 1.65 10.37 -10.89
CA ALA A 75 0.72 10.59 -9.77
C ALA A 75 0.64 12.04 -9.29
N ALA A 76 1.66 12.87 -9.53
CA ALA A 76 1.65 14.29 -9.14
C ALA A 76 0.83 15.17 -10.12
N SER A 77 0.60 14.67 -11.34
CA SER A 77 -0.23 15.33 -12.35
C SER A 77 -0.99 14.27 -13.13
N PRO A 78 -2.02 13.65 -12.49
CA PRO A 78 -2.77 12.58 -13.11
C PRO A 78 -3.66 13.14 -14.24
N ALA A 79 -3.76 12.38 -15.32
CA ALA A 79 -4.62 12.75 -16.44
C ALA A 79 -6.09 12.46 -16.08
N ALA A 80 -6.98 13.44 -16.29
CA ALA A 80 -8.40 13.32 -15.97
C ALA A 80 -9.02 12.09 -16.66
N GLY A 81 -9.76 11.28 -15.89
CA GLY A 81 -10.35 10.02 -16.37
C GLY A 81 -9.40 8.83 -16.41
N TYR A 82 -8.12 9.01 -16.06
CA TYR A 82 -7.09 7.95 -16.05
C TYR A 82 -6.48 7.70 -14.67
N PHE A 83 -7.19 8.09 -13.61
CA PHE A 83 -6.81 7.83 -12.24
C PHE A 83 -8.03 7.65 -11.35
N ASP A 84 -7.83 6.97 -10.23
CA ASP A 84 -8.80 6.91 -9.15
C ASP A 84 -8.11 6.76 -7.80
N TYR A 85 -8.68 7.42 -6.80
CA TYR A 85 -8.36 7.26 -5.39
C TYR A 85 -9.19 6.09 -4.84
N VAL A 86 -8.53 5.17 -4.14
CA VAL A 86 -9.16 3.96 -3.62
C VAL A 86 -9.06 3.90 -2.11
N THR A 87 -10.20 3.78 -1.47
CA THR A 87 -10.32 3.44 -0.05
C THR A 87 -10.83 2.02 0.10
N ILE A 88 -10.37 1.35 1.15
CA ILE A 88 -10.83 0.02 1.54
C ILE A 88 -11.44 0.20 2.92
N ASP A 89 -12.74 -0.09 3.06
CA ASP A 89 -13.41 0.01 4.36
C ASP A 89 -12.99 -1.14 5.30
N ALA A 90 -13.46 -1.08 6.55
CA ALA A 90 -13.17 -2.12 7.55
C ALA A 90 -13.73 -3.51 7.18
N THR A 91 -14.66 -3.58 6.21
CA THR A 91 -15.28 -4.81 5.71
C THR A 91 -14.65 -5.32 4.41
N GLY A 92 -13.69 -4.60 3.84
CA GLY A 92 -13.01 -4.95 2.59
C GLY A 92 -13.71 -4.43 1.33
N THR A 93 -14.74 -3.58 1.44
CA THR A 93 -15.39 -2.95 0.28
C THR A 93 -14.48 -1.88 -0.29
N LEU A 94 -14.34 -1.90 -1.62
CA LEU A 94 -13.61 -0.90 -2.37
C LEU A 94 -14.52 0.29 -2.67
N SER A 95 -14.06 1.49 -2.37
CA SER A 95 -14.71 2.73 -2.80
C SER A 95 -13.74 3.53 -3.66
N HIS A 96 -14.24 3.98 -4.81
CA HIS A 96 -13.50 4.73 -5.80
C HIS A 96 -13.95 6.19 -5.80
N SER A 97 -12.99 7.09 -5.81
CA SER A 97 -13.25 8.53 -5.91
C SER A 97 -12.21 9.18 -6.82
N THR A 98 -12.56 10.27 -7.46
CA THR A 98 -11.59 11.10 -8.21
C THR A 98 -11.20 12.36 -7.44
N THR A 99 -11.79 12.58 -6.26
CA THR A 99 -11.62 13.79 -5.45
C THR A 99 -11.08 13.53 -4.04
N ASP A 100 -11.10 12.28 -3.58
CA ASP A 100 -10.64 11.91 -2.23
C ASP A 100 -9.10 11.81 -2.17
N THR A 101 -8.46 12.96 -2.01
CA THR A 101 -7.00 13.06 -1.85
C THR A 101 -6.48 12.47 -0.53
N ASN A 102 -7.37 12.09 0.39
CA ASN A 102 -7.00 11.43 1.64
C ASN A 102 -7.00 9.90 1.52
N ALA A 103 -7.39 9.35 0.37
CA ALA A 103 -7.39 7.92 0.16
C ALA A 103 -5.98 7.32 0.32
N PRO A 104 -5.85 6.12 0.93
CA PRO A 104 -4.56 5.49 1.16
C PRO A 104 -3.88 5.04 -0.14
N PHE A 105 -4.66 4.82 -1.20
CA PHE A 105 -4.18 4.37 -2.50
C PHE A 105 -4.66 5.30 -3.61
N MET A 106 -3.84 5.43 -4.64
CA MET A 106 -4.25 5.96 -5.94
C MET A 106 -3.73 5.06 -7.03
N ARG A 107 -4.60 4.76 -7.97
CA ARG A 107 -4.24 4.05 -9.19
C ARG A 107 -4.21 5.07 -10.31
N VAL A 108 -3.22 4.93 -11.17
CA VAL A 108 -3.14 5.66 -12.43
C VAL A 108 -2.92 4.66 -13.53
N TRP A 109 -3.44 4.96 -14.70
CA TRP A 109 -3.20 4.13 -15.87
C TRP A 109 -2.89 4.97 -17.09
N GLN A 110 -2.19 4.34 -18.02
CA GLN A 110 -1.87 4.89 -19.32
C GLN A 110 -2.16 3.85 -20.38
N VAL A 111 -2.95 4.26 -21.37
CA VAL A 111 -3.28 3.48 -22.56
C VAL A 111 -2.51 4.12 -23.72
N PRO A 112 -1.30 3.62 -24.05
CA PRO A 112 -0.59 4.09 -25.23
C PRO A 112 -1.38 3.81 -26.52
N HIS A 113 -1.12 4.63 -27.54
CA HIS A 113 -1.64 4.41 -28.88
C HIS A 113 -0.81 3.29 -29.55
N ALA A 114 -1.13 2.04 -29.23
CA ALA A 114 -0.43 0.84 -29.69
C ALA A 114 -1.41 -0.14 -30.36
N VAL A 115 -0.89 -0.95 -31.30
CA VAL A 115 -1.63 -2.03 -31.96
C VAL A 115 -0.81 -3.32 -31.81
N PRO A 116 -1.27 -4.33 -31.02
CA PRO A 116 -2.51 -4.34 -30.25
C PRO A 116 -2.50 -3.32 -29.09
N PRO A 117 -3.70 -2.85 -28.65
CA PRO A 117 -3.78 -1.92 -27.53
C PRO A 117 -3.19 -2.54 -26.27
N SER A 118 -2.54 -1.70 -25.46
CA SER A 118 -1.95 -2.10 -24.19
C SER A 118 -2.27 -1.06 -23.13
N VAL A 119 -2.22 -1.46 -21.87
CA VAL A 119 -2.40 -0.57 -20.72
C VAL A 119 -1.28 -0.81 -19.74
N THR A 120 -0.74 0.28 -19.19
CA THR A 120 0.14 0.25 -18.03
C THR A 120 -0.61 0.83 -16.85
N VAL A 121 -0.71 0.07 -15.77
CA VAL A 121 -1.33 0.50 -14.52
C VAL A 121 -0.25 0.60 -13.44
N ALA A 122 -0.28 1.66 -12.66
CA ALA A 122 0.60 1.86 -11.50
C ALA A 122 -0.24 2.21 -10.26
N VAL A 123 0.14 1.65 -9.12
CA VAL A 123 -0.50 1.91 -7.83
C VAL A 123 0.47 2.63 -6.92
N TYR A 124 0.00 3.75 -6.39
CA TYR A 124 0.69 4.61 -5.47
C TYR A 124 0.01 4.57 -4.11
N THR A 125 0.79 4.74 -3.04
CA THR A 125 0.23 4.93 -1.70
C THR A 125 0.51 6.34 -1.22
N PHE A 126 -0.44 6.92 -0.50
CA PHE A 126 -0.21 8.17 0.21
C PHE A 126 -0.02 7.93 1.70
N LYS A 127 0.88 8.71 2.30
CA LYS A 127 0.90 8.90 3.73
C LYS A 127 -0.11 9.99 4.05
N ALA A 128 -1.16 9.67 4.80
CA ALA A 128 -2.18 10.62 5.25
C ALA A 128 -1.53 11.91 5.78
N GLY A 129 -1.96 13.06 5.25
CA GLY A 129 -1.45 14.39 5.63
C GLY A 129 -0.12 14.83 4.96
N SER A 130 0.37 14.15 3.91
CA SER A 130 1.62 14.52 3.23
C SER A 130 1.40 14.99 1.78
N ILE A 131 1.93 16.17 1.44
CA ILE A 131 2.17 16.68 0.07
C ILE A 131 2.99 15.62 -0.73
N PRO A 132 2.80 15.44 -2.06
CA PRO A 132 2.73 14.12 -2.70
C PRO A 132 4.11 13.51 -2.92
N ARG A 133 4.71 12.96 -1.86
CA ARG A 133 5.69 11.88 -2.01
C ARG A 133 4.92 10.59 -2.28
N SER A 134 4.37 10.54 -3.48
CA SER A 134 3.74 9.36 -4.05
C SER A 134 4.84 8.32 -4.28
N LEU A 135 4.90 7.30 -3.43
CA LEU A 135 5.80 6.16 -3.67
C LEU A 135 5.08 5.21 -4.60
N GLU A 136 5.69 4.94 -5.75
CA GLU A 136 5.25 3.88 -6.65
C GLU A 136 5.55 2.54 -5.97
N TRP A 137 4.51 1.75 -5.71
CA TRP A 137 4.70 0.43 -5.08
C TRP A 137 4.76 -0.69 -6.10
N ILE A 138 3.89 -0.62 -7.10
CA ILE A 138 3.77 -1.68 -8.09
C ILE A 138 3.24 -1.12 -9.41
N ARG A 139 3.73 -1.70 -10.50
CA ARG A 139 3.38 -1.38 -11.89
C ARG A 139 3.27 -2.67 -12.67
N ALA A 140 2.28 -2.74 -13.55
CA ALA A 140 2.16 -3.81 -14.53
C ALA A 140 1.67 -3.26 -15.87
N THR A 141 2.02 -3.96 -16.93
CA THR A 141 1.55 -3.69 -18.29
C THR A 141 0.89 -4.95 -18.84
N THR A 142 -0.28 -4.80 -19.46
CA THR A 142 -0.94 -5.88 -20.20
C THR A 142 -1.34 -5.42 -21.57
N VAL A 143 -1.35 -6.35 -22.51
CA VAL A 143 -1.96 -6.17 -23.83
C VAL A 143 -3.42 -6.57 -23.76
N ALA A 144 -4.25 -5.98 -24.62
CA ALA A 144 -5.62 -6.43 -24.78
C ALA A 144 -5.64 -7.88 -25.27
N ALA A 145 -6.51 -8.69 -24.68
CA ALA A 145 -6.75 -10.03 -25.18
C ALA A 145 -7.46 -9.92 -26.54
N SER A 146 -6.95 -10.62 -27.56
CA SER A 146 -7.70 -10.84 -28.79
C SER A 146 -8.88 -11.75 -28.46
N SER A 147 -10.08 -11.21 -28.35
CA SER A 147 -11.29 -12.02 -28.44
C SER A 147 -11.35 -12.55 -29.88
N PHE A 148 -11.19 -13.87 -30.01
CA PHE A 148 -11.46 -14.58 -31.26
C PHE A 148 -12.95 -14.86 -31.38
#